data_AF-A0A6C0EW38-F1
#
_entry.id   AF-A0A6C0EW38-F1
#
_cell.length_a   1.000
_cell.length_b   1.000
_cell.length_c   1.000
_cell.angle_alpha   90.00
_cell.angle_beta   90.00
_cell.angle_gamma   90.00
#
_symmetry.space_group_name_H-M   'P 1'
#
loop_
_entity.id
_entity.type
_entity.pdbx_description
1 polymer ?
#
loop_
_entity_poly.entity_id
_entity_poly.type
_entity_poly.pdbx_seq_one_letter_code
_entity_poly.pdbx_strand_id
1 'polypeptide(L)'
;MCWNEHVSLNTFLFSSFVLLLIIYNNLFTKYKIQELNNTFIYLFIASFVFIQLIEFFIWKNINNKFYNNMFSIMATVLLLLQPIASIMILSNIQLRNILLFVYLLLAIPFSIYKFSTKHIHSIISKRGHLDWKFFEATPIIWITWLFFFVFSFIYEKKWFGIIFAIVALIITFINYKNDNTAWSMWCWIVNSIMIYYAFYLLIYLPFLEKSIIC
;
A
#
# COMPACT_ATOMS: atom_id res chain seq x y z
N MET A 1 -5.77 10.12 4.73
CA MET A 1 -5.08 10.82 3.65
C MET A 1 -4.06 11.66 4.36
N CYS A 2 -2.88 11.77 3.81
CA CYS A 2 -1.91 12.67 4.38
C CYS A 2 -2.16 14.04 3.75
N TRP A 3 -2.52 14.99 4.61
CA TRP A 3 -2.92 16.34 4.22
C TRP A 3 -1.75 17.33 4.18
N ASN A 4 -0.57 16.89 4.62
CA ASN A 4 0.66 17.68 4.61
C ASN A 4 1.89 16.76 4.76
N GLU A 5 3.07 17.36 4.60
CA GLU A 5 4.36 16.67 4.73
C GLU A 5 4.57 16.03 6.12
N HIS A 6 4.20 16.71 7.20
CA HIS A 6 4.43 16.21 8.56
C HIS A 6 3.61 14.95 8.85
N VAL A 7 2.36 14.89 8.39
CA VAL A 7 1.51 13.71 8.55
C VAL A 7 2.07 12.54 7.74
N SER A 8 2.57 12.77 6.52
CA SER A 8 3.23 11.74 5.72
C SER A 8 4.48 11.20 6.41
N LEU A 9 5.35 12.07 6.93
CA LEU A 9 6.57 11.66 7.63
C LEU A 9 6.28 10.92 8.94
N ASN A 10 5.36 11.43 9.75
CA ASN A 10 4.96 10.78 11.00
C ASN A 10 4.34 9.41 10.74
N THR A 11 3.48 9.30 9.72
CA THR A 11 2.90 8.02 9.30
C THR A 11 4.00 7.06 8.87
N PHE A 12 4.98 7.50 8.08
CA PHE A 12 6.12 6.68 7.68
C PHE A 12 6.89 6.17 8.91
N LEU A 13 7.33 7.07 9.80
CA LEU A 13 8.13 6.70 10.97
C LEU A 13 7.38 5.75 11.91
N PHE A 14 6.13 6.07 12.23
CA PHE A 14 5.27 5.21 13.06
C PHE A 14 5.10 3.83 12.43
N SER A 15 4.77 3.78 11.14
CA SER A 15 4.51 2.53 10.44
C SER A 15 5.75 1.68 10.26
N SER A 16 6.91 2.31 10.01
CA SER A 16 8.21 1.63 10.00
C SER A 16 8.54 1.02 11.35
N PHE A 17 8.32 1.77 12.44
CA PHE A 17 8.52 1.26 13.79
C PHE A 17 7.63 0.04 14.07
N VAL A 18 6.33 0.13 13.79
CA VAL A 18 5.40 -0.99 14.01
C VAL A 18 5.75 -2.19 13.11
N LEU A 19 6.13 -1.97 11.85
CA LEU A 19 6.54 -3.05 10.96
C LEU A 19 7.79 -3.77 11.49
N LEU A 20 8.78 -3.03 12.00
CA LEU A 20 9.95 -3.62 12.65
C LEU A 20 9.57 -4.38 13.93
N LEU A 21 8.63 -3.85 14.72
CA LEU A 21 8.09 -4.52 15.91
C LEU A 21 7.44 -5.87 15.53
N ILE A 22 6.62 -5.89 14.47
CA ILE A 22 6.00 -7.11 13.94
C ILE A 22 7.07 -8.13 13.54
N ILE A 23 8.07 -7.71 12.77
CA ILE A 23 9.16 -8.58 12.30
C ILE A 23 9.93 -9.14 13.50
N TYR A 24 10.31 -8.27 14.44
CA TYR A 24 11.00 -8.66 15.68
C TYR A 24 10.18 -9.68 16.48
N ASN A 25 8.88 -9.41 16.69
CA ASN A 25 7.97 -10.29 17.39
C ASN A 25 7.89 -11.68 16.73
N ASN A 26 7.70 -11.71 15.40
CA ASN A 26 7.61 -12.94 14.62
C ASN A 26 8.94 -13.71 14.52
N LEU A 27 10.10 -13.08 14.70
CA LEU A 27 11.39 -13.77 14.73
C LEU A 27 11.72 -14.29 16.14
N PHE A 28 11.64 -13.43 17.15
CA PHE A 28 12.29 -13.69 18.45
C PHE A 28 11.34 -14.05 19.60
N THR A 29 10.03 -13.83 19.47
CA THR A 29 9.09 -14.11 20.57
C THR A 29 8.28 -15.39 20.31
N LYS A 30 7.60 -15.89 21.35
CA LYS A 30 6.68 -17.03 21.25
C LYS A 30 5.36 -16.69 20.52
N TYR A 31 4.98 -15.42 20.48
CA TYR A 31 3.74 -14.98 19.84
C TYR A 31 3.97 -14.79 18.35
N LYS A 32 3.51 -15.72 17.51
CA LYS A 32 3.64 -15.59 16.05
C LYS A 32 2.33 -15.15 15.44
N ILE A 33 2.37 -14.08 14.64
CA ILE A 33 1.23 -13.63 13.84
C ILE A 33 1.19 -14.51 12.57
N GLN A 34 0.36 -15.54 12.58
CA GLN A 34 0.29 -16.55 11.50
C GLN A 34 -0.08 -15.93 10.15
N GLU A 35 -0.89 -14.87 10.17
CA GLU A 35 -1.31 -14.13 8.98
C GLU A 35 -0.11 -13.53 8.23
N LEU A 36 0.95 -13.14 8.96
CA LEU A 36 2.13 -12.45 8.46
C LEU A 36 3.36 -13.37 8.33
N ASN A 37 3.19 -14.69 8.33
CA ASN A 37 4.30 -15.65 8.30
C ASN A 37 4.99 -15.77 6.92
N ASN A 38 4.70 -14.91 5.96
CA ASN A 38 5.30 -14.93 4.62
C ASN A 38 6.09 -13.64 4.40
N THR A 39 7.38 -13.76 4.06
CA THR A 39 8.29 -12.63 3.80
C THR A 39 7.74 -11.65 2.76
N PHE A 40 7.01 -12.14 1.75
CA PHE A 40 6.40 -11.30 0.73
C PHE A 40 5.26 -10.42 1.27
N ILE A 41 4.62 -10.82 2.38
CA ILE A 41 3.63 -9.97 3.06
C ILE A 41 4.32 -8.76 3.71
N TYR A 42 5.53 -8.92 4.27
CA TYR A 42 6.29 -7.78 4.78
C TYR A 42 6.69 -6.82 3.65
N LEU A 43 7.12 -7.34 2.49
CA LEU A 43 7.42 -6.51 1.31
C LEU A 43 6.17 -5.79 0.80
N PHE A 44 5.03 -6.48 0.78
CA PHE A 44 3.75 -5.89 0.44
C PHE A 44 3.42 -4.75 1.39
N ILE A 45 3.44 -4.96 2.71
CA ILE A 45 3.16 -3.90 3.70
C ILE A 45 4.20 -2.76 3.61
N ALA A 46 5.48 -3.08 3.44
CA ALA A 46 6.54 -2.09 3.30
C ALA A 46 6.30 -1.16 2.11
N SER A 47 5.77 -1.67 0.99
CA SER A 47 5.42 -0.81 -0.15
C SER A 47 4.41 0.29 0.20
N PHE A 48 3.45 0.01 1.09
CA PHE A 48 2.50 1.00 1.59
C PHE A 48 3.17 2.04 2.48
N VAL A 49 4.08 1.59 3.35
CA VAL A 49 4.87 2.46 4.22
C VAL A 49 5.76 3.39 3.39
N PHE A 50 6.45 2.86 2.38
CA PHE A 50 7.32 3.65 1.51
C PHE A 50 6.55 4.68 0.67
N ILE A 51 5.30 4.41 0.30
CA ILE A 51 4.46 5.45 -0.32
C ILE A 51 4.37 6.69 0.57
N GLN A 52 4.29 6.55 1.90
CA GLN A 52 4.18 7.69 2.82
C GLN A 52 5.46 8.53 2.82
N LEU A 53 6.63 7.89 2.70
CA LEU A 53 7.89 8.59 2.55
C LEU A 53 7.95 9.37 1.23
N ILE A 54 7.48 8.76 0.14
CA ILE A 54 7.43 9.43 -1.17
C ILE A 54 6.46 10.61 -1.12
N GLU A 55 5.30 10.46 -0.49
CA GLU A 55 4.34 11.57 -0.29
C GLU A 55 4.96 12.74 0.47
N PHE A 56 5.75 12.48 1.52
CA PHE A 56 6.48 13.53 2.23
C PHE A 56 7.36 14.35 1.28
N PHE A 57 8.12 13.66 0.41
CA PHE A 57 8.98 14.34 -0.56
C PHE A 57 8.18 15.08 -1.65
N ILE A 58 7.03 14.55 -2.08
CA ILE A 58 6.12 15.24 -3.01
C ILE A 58 5.60 16.53 -2.37
N TRP A 59 5.11 16.47 -1.12
CA TRP A 59 4.61 17.63 -0.39
C TRP A 59 5.67 18.73 -0.28
N LYS A 60 6.87 18.37 0.18
CA LYS A 60 7.98 19.30 0.35
C LYS A 60 8.40 19.98 -0.96
N ASN A 61 8.18 19.31 -2.08
CA ASN A 61 8.61 19.76 -3.40
C ASN A 61 7.44 20.11 -4.33
N ILE A 62 6.25 20.40 -3.81
CA ILE A 62 5.05 20.57 -4.63
C ILE A 62 5.22 21.67 -5.70
N ASN A 63 5.93 22.75 -5.35
CA ASN A 63 6.21 23.89 -6.22
C ASN A 63 7.42 23.69 -7.14
N ASN A 64 8.27 22.68 -6.89
CA ASN A 64 9.43 22.39 -7.71
C ASN A 64 9.07 21.32 -8.75
N LYS A 65 8.88 21.75 -10.00
CA LYS A 65 8.43 20.88 -11.09
C LYS A 65 9.31 19.63 -11.29
N PHE A 66 10.63 19.77 -11.16
CA PHE A 66 11.56 18.66 -11.36
C PHE A 66 11.42 17.60 -10.27
N TYR A 67 11.51 18.01 -9.00
CA TYR A 67 11.42 17.08 -7.88
C TYR A 67 10.02 16.49 -7.72
N ASN A 68 8.96 17.30 -7.92
CA ASN A 68 7.58 16.80 -7.93
C ASN A 68 7.43 15.68 -8.97
N ASN A 69 7.85 15.91 -10.22
CA ASN A 69 7.79 14.88 -11.26
C ASN A 69 8.60 13.63 -10.90
N MET A 70 9.83 13.80 -10.39
CA MET A 70 10.68 12.68 -9.98
C MET A 70 10.02 11.82 -8.89
N PHE A 71 9.52 12.43 -7.82
CA PHE A 71 8.89 11.69 -6.73
C PHE A 71 7.52 11.11 -7.12
N SER A 72 6.75 11.79 -7.97
CA SER A 72 5.51 11.23 -8.53
C SER A 72 5.79 10.01 -9.42
N ILE A 73 6.89 10.01 -10.19
CA ILE A 73 7.35 8.82 -10.93
C ILE A 73 7.72 7.70 -9.96
N MET A 74 8.46 7.99 -8.89
CA MET A 74 8.80 6.98 -7.88
C MET A 74 7.56 6.36 -7.22
N ALA A 75 6.55 7.18 -6.87
CA ALA A 75 5.28 6.70 -6.34
C ALA A 75 4.57 5.80 -7.35
N THR A 76 4.55 6.20 -8.62
CA THR A 76 3.94 5.43 -9.71
C THR A 76 4.62 4.07 -9.90
N VAL A 77 5.96 4.03 -9.90
CA VAL A 77 6.73 2.78 -9.97
C VAL A 77 6.39 1.89 -8.78
N LEU A 78 6.32 2.44 -7.57
CA LEU A 78 5.98 1.67 -6.38
C LEU A 78 4.56 1.07 -6.45
N LEU A 79 3.58 1.79 -7.01
CA LEU A 79 2.24 1.27 -7.27
C LEU A 79 2.21 0.13 -8.30
N LEU A 80 3.11 0.16 -9.29
CA LEU A 80 3.27 -0.95 -10.25
C LEU A 80 3.96 -2.16 -9.62
N LEU A 81 4.79 -1.96 -8.60
CA LEU A 81 5.42 -3.05 -7.85
C LEU A 81 4.46 -3.70 -6.83
N GLN A 82 3.41 -3.01 -6.38
CA GLN A 82 2.45 -3.53 -5.39
C GLN A 82 1.76 -4.84 -5.84
N PRO A 83 1.20 -4.95 -7.05
CA PRO A 83 0.65 -6.22 -7.53
C PRO A 83 1.69 -7.33 -7.62
N ILE A 84 2.95 -7.02 -7.96
CA ILE A 84 4.03 -8.01 -7.97
C ILE A 84 4.23 -8.57 -6.56
N ALA A 85 4.35 -7.70 -5.55
CA ALA A 85 4.47 -8.12 -4.15
C ALA A 85 3.26 -8.96 -3.71
N SER A 86 2.04 -8.60 -4.12
CA SER A 86 0.83 -9.38 -3.86
C SER A 86 0.85 -10.76 -4.52
N ILE A 87 1.20 -10.85 -5.80
CA ILE A 87 1.31 -12.12 -6.54
C ILE A 87 2.35 -13.04 -5.88
N MET A 88 3.44 -12.49 -5.35
CA MET A 88 4.46 -13.28 -4.65
C MET A 88 3.98 -13.94 -3.35
N ILE A 89 2.84 -13.52 -2.79
CA ILE A 89 2.22 -14.17 -1.62
C ILE A 89 1.70 -15.58 -1.96
N LEU A 90 1.39 -15.86 -3.23
CA LEU A 90 0.87 -17.16 -3.67
C LEU A 90 1.84 -18.30 -3.36
N SER A 91 1.29 -19.35 -2.73
CA SER A 91 1.96 -20.61 -2.44
C SER A 91 2.18 -21.45 -3.69
N ASN A 92 1.22 -21.45 -4.62
CA ASN A 92 1.32 -22.18 -5.88
C ASN A 92 2.29 -21.48 -6.85
N ILE A 93 3.48 -22.05 -7.00
CA ILE A 93 4.59 -21.50 -7.81
C ILE A 93 4.21 -21.38 -9.30
N GLN A 94 3.52 -22.38 -9.85
CA GLN A 94 3.15 -22.38 -11.27
C GLN A 94 2.16 -21.25 -11.57
N LEU A 95 1.10 -21.15 -10.77
CA LEU A 95 0.09 -20.09 -10.91
C LEU A 95 0.73 -18.71 -10.69
N ARG A 96 1.59 -18.57 -9.67
CA ARG A 96 2.33 -17.34 -9.40
C ARG A 96 3.12 -16.87 -10.60
N ASN A 97 3.91 -17.75 -11.22
CA ASN A 97 4.75 -17.40 -12.35
C ASN A 97 3.92 -17.01 -13.59
N ILE A 98 2.80 -17.70 -13.83
CA ILE A 98 1.86 -17.34 -14.91
C ILE A 98 1.29 -15.94 -14.68
N LEU A 99 0.78 -15.66 -13.47
CA LEU A 99 0.21 -14.36 -13.15
C LEU A 99 1.22 -13.23 -13.21
N LEU A 100 2.45 -13.45 -12.73
CA LEU A 100 3.55 -12.48 -12.87
C LEU A 100 3.85 -12.19 -14.33
N PHE A 101 3.96 -13.23 -15.16
CA PHE A 101 4.24 -13.06 -16.58
C PHE A 101 3.14 -12.24 -17.26
N VAL A 102 1.87 -12.60 -17.05
CA VAL A 102 0.72 -11.88 -17.63
C VAL A 102 0.68 -10.43 -17.13
N TYR A 103 0.89 -10.21 -15.83
CA TYR A 103 0.91 -8.85 -15.26
C TYR A 103 2.02 -8.01 -15.88
N LEU A 104 3.26 -8.52 -15.92
CA LEU A 104 4.41 -7.78 -16.44
C LEU A 104 4.29 -7.50 -17.94
N LEU A 105 3.75 -8.46 -18.71
CA LEU A 105 3.49 -8.30 -20.15
C LEU A 105 2.54 -7.13 -20.43
N LEU A 106 1.56 -6.89 -19.56
CA LEU A 106 0.63 -5.76 -19.68
C LEU A 106 1.19 -4.47 -19.07
N ALA A 107 1.78 -4.57 -17.87
CA ALA A 107 2.20 -3.42 -17.08
C ALA A 107 3.42 -2.72 -17.68
N ILE A 108 4.43 -3.45 -18.17
CA ILE A 108 5.67 -2.84 -18.67
C ILE A 108 5.42 -1.97 -19.92
N PRO A 109 4.80 -2.48 -21.01
CA PRO A 109 4.59 -1.66 -22.21
C PRO A 109 3.68 -0.45 -21.93
N PHE A 110 2.62 -0.66 -21.13
CA PHE A 110 1.73 0.42 -20.72
C PHE A 110 2.46 1.51 -19.96
N SER A 111 3.32 1.13 -19.01
CA SER A 111 4.09 2.06 -18.20
C SER A 111 5.09 2.82 -19.05
N ILE A 112 5.86 2.16 -19.92
CA ILE A 112 6.82 2.80 -20.84
C ILE A 112 6.10 3.83 -21.71
N TYR A 113 4.97 3.46 -22.31
CA TYR A 113 4.19 4.37 -23.15
C TYR A 113 3.74 5.61 -22.36
N LYS A 114 3.21 5.43 -21.14
CA LYS A 114 2.72 6.55 -20.34
C LYS A 114 3.83 7.44 -19.81
N PHE A 115 4.92 6.87 -19.29
CA PHE A 115 6.09 7.64 -18.83
C PHE A 115 6.72 8.46 -19.97
N SER A 116 6.68 7.95 -21.21
CA SER A 116 7.24 8.65 -22.36
C SER A 116 6.33 9.74 -22.93
N THR A 117 5.01 9.65 -22.70
CA THR A 117 4.02 10.53 -23.36
C THR A 117 3.36 11.54 -22.42
N LYS A 118 3.38 11.31 -21.10
CA LYS A 118 2.70 12.17 -20.12
C LYS A 118 3.64 12.63 -19.02
N HIS A 119 3.50 13.89 -18.63
CA HIS A 119 4.20 14.46 -17.48
C HIS A 119 3.49 14.07 -16.18
N ILE A 120 4.12 13.22 -15.39
CA ILE A 120 3.55 12.68 -14.16
C ILE A 120 3.88 13.62 -13.01
N HIS A 121 2.86 14.14 -12.34
CA HIS A 121 3.06 15.07 -11.24
C HIS A 121 1.91 14.97 -10.25
N SER A 122 2.09 15.57 -9.09
CA SER A 122 1.05 15.66 -8.08
C SER A 122 0.73 17.13 -7.81
N ILE A 123 -0.56 17.42 -7.58
CA ILE A 123 -1.04 18.76 -7.24
C ILE A 123 -1.84 18.69 -5.93
N ILE A 124 -2.09 19.84 -5.31
CA ILE A 124 -2.99 19.92 -4.16
C ILE A 124 -4.42 19.99 -4.70
N SER A 125 -5.26 19.06 -4.25
CA SER A 125 -6.67 19.01 -4.62
C SER A 125 -7.43 20.20 -3.99
N LYS A 126 -8.64 20.48 -4.49
CA LYS A 126 -9.53 21.50 -3.89
C LYS A 126 -9.87 21.22 -2.41
N ARG A 127 -9.78 19.96 -1.98
CA ARG A 127 -10.04 19.57 -0.59
C ARG A 127 -8.79 19.63 0.28
N GLY A 128 -7.60 19.84 -0.28
CA GLY A 128 -6.34 20.01 0.44
C GLY A 128 -5.47 18.75 0.54
N HIS A 129 -5.85 17.64 -0.07
CA HIS A 129 -5.03 16.41 -0.15
C HIS A 129 -4.26 16.34 -1.48
N LEU A 130 -3.26 15.46 -1.58
CA LEU A 130 -2.55 15.24 -2.83
C LEU A 130 -3.48 14.59 -3.88
N ASP A 131 -3.58 15.24 -5.03
CA ASP A 131 -4.17 14.69 -6.25
C ASP A 131 -3.05 14.21 -7.17
N TRP A 132 -3.05 12.90 -7.42
CA TRP A 132 -2.00 12.20 -8.12
C TRP A 132 -2.33 12.15 -9.61
N LYS A 133 -1.75 13.05 -10.40
CA LYS A 133 -1.92 13.08 -11.86
C LYS A 133 -0.98 12.08 -12.53
N PHE A 134 -1.13 10.81 -12.17
CA PHE A 134 -0.29 9.71 -12.65
C PHE A 134 -0.77 9.22 -14.01
N PHE A 135 -1.95 8.61 -14.00
CA PHE A 135 -2.63 8.12 -15.18
C PHE A 135 -4.08 8.55 -15.03
N GLU A 136 -4.63 9.20 -16.05
CA GLU A 136 -6.07 9.17 -16.30
C GLU A 136 -6.43 7.70 -16.58
N ALA A 137 -6.55 6.92 -15.52
CA ALA A 137 -6.75 5.49 -15.59
C ALA A 137 -8.16 5.27 -16.10
N THR A 138 -8.28 4.60 -17.24
CA THR A 138 -9.59 4.09 -17.66
C THR A 138 -10.06 3.07 -16.62
N PRO A 139 -11.38 2.90 -16.44
CA PRO A 139 -11.92 1.91 -15.51
C PRO A 139 -11.33 0.51 -15.71
N ILE A 140 -11.02 0.15 -16.97
CA ILE A 140 -10.39 -1.11 -17.35
C ILE A 140 -9.01 -1.27 -16.68
N ILE A 141 -8.14 -0.26 -16.79
CA ILE A 141 -6.78 -0.31 -16.20
C ILE A 141 -6.88 -0.46 -14.68
N TRP A 142 -7.80 0.28 -14.06
CA TRP A 142 -7.99 0.22 -12.61
C TRP A 142 -8.49 -1.17 -12.17
N ILE A 143 -9.47 -1.75 -12.87
CA ILE A 143 -9.98 -3.10 -12.59
C ILE A 143 -8.88 -4.15 -12.79
N THR A 144 -8.09 -4.05 -13.87
CA THR A 144 -6.99 -4.98 -14.12
C THR A 144 -5.93 -4.89 -13.01
N TRP A 145 -5.54 -3.68 -12.61
CA TRP A 145 -4.60 -3.48 -11.51
C TRP A 145 -5.15 -4.06 -10.19
N LEU A 146 -6.42 -3.77 -9.88
CA LEU A 146 -7.09 -4.25 -8.66
C LEU A 146 -7.18 -5.79 -8.64
N PHE A 147 -7.48 -6.40 -9.78
CA PHE A 147 -7.49 -7.86 -9.90
C PHE A 147 -6.15 -8.46 -9.47
N PHE A 148 -5.03 -8.04 -10.08
CA PHE A 148 -3.71 -8.57 -9.71
C PHE A 148 -3.29 -8.19 -8.29
N PHE A 149 -3.77 -7.06 -7.79
CA PHE A 149 -3.50 -6.60 -6.44
C PHE A 149 -4.23 -7.43 -5.37
N VAL A 150 -5.48 -7.85 -5.58
CA VAL A 150 -6.31 -8.55 -4.58
C VAL A 150 -6.33 -10.08 -4.78
N PHE A 151 -6.12 -10.58 -6.00
CA PHE A 151 -6.30 -11.99 -6.36
C PHE A 151 -5.60 -12.96 -5.40
N SER A 152 -4.35 -12.70 -5.05
CA SER A 152 -3.57 -13.58 -4.17
C SER A 152 -4.19 -13.74 -2.79
N PHE A 153 -4.79 -12.68 -2.23
CA PHE A 153 -5.45 -12.74 -0.94
C PHE A 153 -6.70 -13.61 -0.99
N ILE A 154 -7.46 -13.55 -2.09
CA ILE A 154 -8.65 -14.38 -2.32
C ILE A 154 -8.25 -15.85 -2.46
N TYR A 155 -7.24 -16.13 -3.29
CA TYR A 155 -6.78 -17.50 -3.54
C TYR A 155 -6.24 -18.18 -2.28
N GLU A 156 -5.41 -17.47 -1.50
CA GLU A 156 -4.83 -17.96 -0.24
C GLU A 156 -5.80 -17.89 0.96
N LYS A 157 -7.06 -17.50 0.72
CA LYS A 157 -8.11 -17.36 1.74
C LYS A 157 -7.68 -16.48 2.93
N LYS A 158 -6.92 -15.42 2.65
CA LYS A 158 -6.44 -14.45 3.65
C LYS A 158 -7.56 -13.45 3.98
N TRP A 159 -8.58 -13.91 4.70
CA TRP A 159 -9.83 -13.18 4.95
C TRP A 159 -9.64 -11.79 5.54
N PHE A 160 -8.71 -11.61 6.48
CA PHE A 160 -8.44 -10.30 7.06
C PHE A 160 -8.05 -9.27 5.99
N GLY A 161 -7.14 -9.64 5.08
CA GLY A 161 -6.73 -8.79 3.95
C GLY A 161 -7.87 -8.51 2.97
N ILE A 162 -8.73 -9.49 2.71
CA ILE A 162 -9.89 -9.35 1.82
C ILE A 162 -10.92 -8.37 2.42
N ILE A 163 -11.31 -8.57 3.68
CA ILE A 163 -12.27 -7.70 4.38
C ILE A 163 -11.73 -6.27 4.39
N PHE A 164 -10.45 -6.10 4.73
CA PHE A 164 -9.80 -4.80 4.74
C PHE A 164 -9.82 -4.15 3.35
N ALA A 165 -9.49 -4.89 2.29
CA ALA A 165 -9.53 -4.39 0.92
C ALA A 165 -10.95 -3.95 0.50
N ILE A 166 -11.98 -4.73 0.82
CA ILE A 166 -13.38 -4.38 0.54
C ILE A 166 -13.79 -3.10 1.27
N VAL A 167 -13.49 -2.98 2.56
CA VAL A 167 -13.78 -1.78 3.35
C VAL A 167 -13.06 -0.56 2.77
N ALA A 168 -11.78 -0.70 2.44
CA ALA A 168 -11.00 0.38 1.82
C ALA A 168 -11.59 0.82 0.47
N LEU A 169 -12.04 -0.13 -0.36
CA LEU A 169 -12.69 0.15 -1.65
C LEU A 169 -14.02 0.87 -1.46
N ILE A 170 -14.86 0.46 -0.49
CA ILE A 170 -16.13 1.12 -0.18
C ILE A 170 -15.89 2.57 0.25
N ILE A 171 -14.96 2.80 1.19
CA ILE A 171 -14.62 4.16 1.65
C ILE A 171 -14.12 5.01 0.48
N THR A 172 -13.29 4.43 -0.39
CA THR A 172 -12.76 5.12 -1.58
C THR A 172 -13.88 5.50 -2.54
N PHE A 173 -14.81 4.59 -2.80
CA PHE A 173 -15.96 4.83 -3.67
C PHE A 173 -16.91 5.89 -3.11
N ILE A 174 -17.22 5.87 -1.81
CA ILE A 174 -18.15 6.83 -1.20
C ILE A 174 -17.55 8.25 -1.20
N ASN A 175 -16.30 8.39 -0.76
CA ASN A 175 -15.73 9.71 -0.49
C ASN A 175 -15.08 10.37 -1.71
N TYR A 176 -14.62 9.59 -2.69
CA TYR A 176 -13.71 10.08 -3.74
C TYR A 176 -14.12 9.73 -5.17
N LYS A 177 -15.33 9.19 -5.39
CA LYS A 177 -15.87 8.93 -6.75
C LYS A 177 -15.87 10.18 -7.64
N ASN A 178 -16.06 11.36 -7.06
CA ASN A 178 -16.19 12.61 -7.81
C ASN A 178 -14.88 13.41 -7.94
N ASP A 179 -13.84 13.05 -7.19
CA ASP A 179 -12.61 13.86 -7.08
C ASP A 179 -11.41 13.25 -7.82
N ASN A 180 -11.54 12.04 -8.38
CA ASN A 180 -10.46 11.28 -9.02
C ASN A 180 -9.21 11.06 -8.14
N THR A 181 -9.30 11.29 -6.83
CA THR A 181 -8.18 11.20 -5.88
C THR A 181 -8.17 9.90 -5.08
N ALA A 182 -8.80 8.84 -5.59
CA ALA A 182 -8.85 7.52 -4.98
C ALA A 182 -7.45 7.01 -4.56
N TRP A 183 -6.43 7.38 -5.35
CA TRP A 183 -5.03 7.04 -5.15
C TRP A 183 -4.32 7.74 -3.98
N SER A 184 -4.98 8.60 -3.20
CA SER A 184 -4.35 9.28 -2.04
C SER A 184 -4.77 8.69 -0.68
N MET A 185 -5.48 7.55 -0.70
CA MET A 185 -5.99 6.88 0.50
C MET A 185 -4.94 6.04 1.25
N TRP A 186 -3.73 5.89 0.71
CA TRP A 186 -2.68 5.04 1.28
C TRP A 186 -2.38 5.37 2.74
N CYS A 187 -2.32 6.65 3.08
CA CYS A 187 -2.07 7.12 4.43
C CYS A 187 -3.12 6.65 5.46
N TRP A 188 -4.40 6.57 5.06
CA TRP A 188 -5.44 5.97 5.92
C TRP A 188 -5.21 4.48 6.08
N ILE A 189 -4.94 3.80 4.96
CA ILE A 189 -4.74 2.35 4.94
C ILE A 189 -3.58 1.95 5.87
N VAL A 190 -2.43 2.61 5.74
CA VAL A 190 -1.24 2.27 6.53
C VAL A 190 -1.49 2.50 8.01
N ASN A 191 -2.00 3.67 8.39
CA ASN A 191 -2.26 3.99 9.79
C ASN A 191 -3.24 3.00 10.43
N SER A 192 -4.34 2.67 9.76
CA SER A 192 -5.33 1.71 10.27
C SER A 192 -4.72 0.33 10.52
N ILE A 193 -3.94 -0.18 9.58
CA ILE A 193 -3.27 -1.49 9.71
C ILE A 193 -2.24 -1.45 10.84
N MET A 194 -1.42 -0.40 10.92
CA MET A 194 -0.33 -0.30 11.89
C MET A 194 -0.84 -0.06 13.30
N ILE A 195 -1.89 0.74 13.49
CA ILE A 195 -2.54 0.92 14.80
C ILE A 195 -3.10 -0.42 15.29
N TYR A 196 -3.77 -1.18 14.41
CA TYR A 196 -4.29 -2.50 14.75
C TYR A 196 -3.19 -3.43 15.25
N TYR A 197 -2.08 -3.57 14.50
CA TYR A 197 -0.98 -4.45 14.91
C TYR A 197 -0.22 -3.94 16.13
N ALA A 198 -0.03 -2.63 16.29
CA ALA A 198 0.58 -2.05 17.48
C ALA A 198 -0.25 -2.37 18.73
N PHE A 199 -1.57 -2.18 18.67
CA PHE A 199 -2.47 -2.53 19.77
C PHE A 199 -2.45 -4.03 20.06
N TYR A 200 -2.51 -4.86 19.02
CA TYR A 200 -2.47 -6.32 19.16
C TYR A 200 -1.21 -6.80 19.88
N LEU A 201 -0.04 -6.29 19.46
CA LEU A 201 1.26 -6.69 20.00
C LEU A 201 1.56 -6.11 21.39
N LEU A 202 1.27 -4.83 21.61
CA LEU A 202 1.69 -4.13 22.83
C LEU A 202 0.69 -4.24 23.97
N ILE A 203 -0.60 -4.47 23.66
CA ILE A 203 -1.67 -4.44 24.65
C ILE A 203 -2.35 -5.81 24.74
N TYR A 204 -2.89 -6.32 23.63
CA TYR A 204 -3.72 -7.52 23.67
C TYR A 204 -2.95 -8.79 24.05
N LEU A 205 -1.81 -9.05 23.41
CA LEU A 205 -1.01 -10.25 23.70
C LEU A 205 -0.45 -10.28 25.14
N PRO A 206 0.18 -9.20 25.67
CA PRO A 206 0.62 -9.18 27.06
C PRO A 206 -0.52 -9.30 28.07
N PHE A 207 -1.70 -8.75 27.76
CA PHE A 207 -2.88 -8.84 28.63
C PHE A 207 -3.40 -10.29 28.73
N LEU A 208 -3.48 -11.00 27.60
CA LEU A 208 -3.85 -12.42 27.57
C LEU A 208 -2.90 -13.28 28.40
N GLU A 209 -1.59 -13.01 28.29
CA GLU A 209 -0.59 -13.75 29.07
C GLU A 209 -0.82 -13.58 30.58
N LYS A 210 -1.07 -12.35 31.04
CA LYS A 210 -1.36 -12.08 32.46
C LYS A 210 -2.65 -12.72 32.93
N SER A 211 -3.70 -12.77 32.10
CA SER A 211 -4.98 -13.41 32.47
C SER A 211 -4.92 -14.93 32.61
N ILE A 212 -3.87 -15.58 32.09
CA ILE A 212 -3.65 -17.03 32.23
C ILE A 212 -2.86 -17.35 33.53
N ILE A 213 -2.20 -16.35 34.12
CA ILE A 213 -1.34 -16.51 35.30
C ILE A 213 -2.09 -16.18 36.61
N CYS A 214 -3.24 -15.48 36.54
CA CYS A 214 -4.14 -15.24 37.67
C CYS A 214 -5.29 -16.26 37.71
#